data_AF-A0A6B3N2P1-F1
#
_entry.id   AF-A0A6B3N2P1-F1
#
_cell.length_a   1.000
_cell.length_b   1.000
_cell.length_c   1.000
_cell.angle_alpha   90.00
_cell.angle_beta   90.00
_cell.angle_gamma   90.00
#
_symmetry.space_group_name_H-M   'P 1'
#
loop_
_entity.id
_entity.type
_entity.pdbx_description
1 polymer ?
#
loop_
_entity_poly.entity_id
_entity_poly.type
_entity_poly.pdbx_seq_one_letter_code
_entity_poly.pdbx_strand_id
1 'polypeptide(L)'
;MLKSGNDYIAALKGNQPSLFKEVKTNFTPEVTYLQINKGHGRIEKRHVSICKNLDSIRPWPGLTTLIQVKSERQVFTHHVIEVTTETRYYISSLSLTAQEFAERIRGYWGVENKVHYVRDVTQGEDKSRIRTNPLPKIFTIARNFTLNLYRDQMFKNMAQAQRLCSFGLDTLKQLFRMK
;
A
#
# COMPACT_ATOMS: atom_id res chain seq x y z
N MET A 1 -11.35 10.38 -11.76
CA MET A 1 -10.11 10.98 -11.27
C MET A 1 -9.73 12.21 -12.09
N LEU A 2 -9.48 12.11 -13.39
CA LEU A 2 -9.12 13.31 -14.18
C LEU A 2 -10.26 14.32 -14.38
N LYS A 3 -11.51 13.84 -14.51
CA LYS A 3 -12.69 14.74 -14.58
C LYS A 3 -12.92 15.56 -13.30
N SER A 4 -12.28 15.21 -12.19
CA SER A 4 -12.34 15.95 -10.93
C SER A 4 -11.08 16.77 -10.65
N GLY A 5 -10.18 16.93 -11.63
CA GLY A 5 -8.91 17.66 -11.47
C GLY A 5 -7.87 16.95 -10.61
N ASN A 6 -8.07 15.67 -10.27
CA ASN A 6 -7.16 14.92 -9.41
C ASN A 6 -6.16 14.10 -10.22
N ASP A 7 -4.89 14.21 -9.83
CA ASP A 7 -3.82 13.36 -10.31
C ASP A 7 -3.86 11.94 -9.75
N TYR A 8 -3.18 11.01 -10.42
CA TYR A 8 -3.11 9.63 -9.98
C TYR A 8 -1.70 9.03 -10.13
N ILE A 9 -1.42 8.06 -9.26
CA ILE A 9 -0.38 7.05 -9.42
C ILE A 9 -1.08 5.70 -9.22
N ALA A 10 -1.19 4.90 -10.28
CA ALA A 10 -1.95 3.65 -10.26
C ALA A 10 -1.02 2.46 -10.50
N ALA A 11 -1.07 1.48 -9.60
CA ALA A 11 -0.37 0.21 -9.77
C ALA A 11 -1.04 -0.62 -10.86
N LEU A 12 -0.26 -1.09 -11.83
CA LEU A 12 -0.72 -2.04 -12.83
C LEU A 12 -0.66 -3.45 -12.23
N LYS A 13 -1.83 -4.09 -12.10
CA LYS A 13 -2.00 -5.49 -11.68
C LYS A 13 -2.94 -6.21 -12.65
N GLY A 14 -3.44 -7.38 -12.26
CA GLY A 14 -4.41 -8.18 -13.03
C GLY A 14 -5.75 -7.48 -13.33
N ASN A 15 -5.98 -6.27 -12.83
CA ASN A 15 -7.11 -5.42 -13.20
C ASN A 15 -7.00 -4.82 -14.61
N GLN A 16 -5.80 -4.73 -15.18
CA GLN A 16 -5.56 -4.22 -16.54
C GLN A 16 -4.48 -5.03 -17.27
N PRO A 17 -4.79 -6.29 -17.66
CA PRO A 17 -3.80 -7.24 -18.13
C PRO A 17 -3.11 -6.83 -19.44
N SER A 18 -3.82 -6.19 -20.37
CA SER A 18 -3.24 -5.73 -21.64
C SER A 18 -2.24 -4.59 -21.44
N LEU A 19 -2.65 -3.53 -20.73
CA LEU A 19 -1.78 -2.39 -20.42
C LEU A 19 -0.56 -2.83 -19.60
N PHE A 20 -0.76 -3.72 -18.62
CA PHE A 20 0.35 -4.29 -17.85
C PHE A 20 1.36 -5.00 -18.74
N LYS A 21 0.90 -5.79 -19.73
CA LYS A 21 1.78 -6.49 -20.67
C LYS A 21 2.55 -5.51 -21.56
N GLU A 22 1.88 -4.51 -22.13
CA GLU A 22 2.49 -3.46 -22.96
C GLU A 22 3.59 -2.72 -22.19
N VAL A 23 3.27 -2.22 -21.00
CA VAL A 23 4.25 -1.52 -20.16
C VAL A 23 5.38 -2.45 -19.78
N LYS A 24 5.11 -3.69 -19.38
CA LYS A 24 6.16 -4.65 -19.02
C LYS A 24 7.12 -4.92 -20.19
N THR A 25 6.62 -5.01 -21.41
CA THR A 25 7.43 -5.30 -22.61
C THR A 25 8.19 -4.07 -23.11
N ASN A 26 7.57 -2.90 -23.10
CA ASN A 26 8.10 -1.69 -23.74
C ASN A 26 8.78 -0.71 -22.77
N PHE A 27 8.81 -1.01 -21.47
CA PHE A 27 9.42 -0.11 -20.49
C PHE A 27 10.94 -0.07 -20.62
N THR A 28 11.45 1.10 -20.98
CA THR A 28 12.89 1.40 -21.01
C THR A 28 13.18 2.44 -19.92
N PRO A 29 14.01 2.14 -18.91
CA PRO A 29 14.33 3.07 -17.84
C PRO A 29 15.15 4.27 -18.38
N GLU A 30 14.67 5.49 -18.17
CA GLU A 30 15.40 6.72 -18.52
C GLU A 30 16.19 7.24 -17.32
N VAL A 31 15.53 7.37 -16.17
CA VAL A 31 16.11 7.85 -14.92
C VAL A 31 15.79 6.85 -13.83
N THR A 32 16.77 6.51 -13.00
CA THR A 32 16.62 5.56 -11.90
C THR A 32 17.11 6.15 -10.58
N TYR A 33 16.33 5.93 -9.53
CA TYR A 33 16.67 6.25 -8.16
C TYR A 33 16.79 4.97 -7.32
N LEU A 34 17.87 4.86 -6.55
CA LEU A 34 18.11 3.73 -5.64
C LEU A 34 17.79 4.16 -4.21
N GLN A 35 16.94 3.37 -3.56
CA GLN A 35 16.61 3.52 -2.15
C GLN A 35 16.96 2.24 -1.39
N ILE A 36 17.79 2.36 -0.35
CA ILE A 36 18.17 1.24 0.51
C ILE A 36 17.58 1.47 1.91
N ASN A 37 17.00 0.43 2.49
CA ASN A 37 16.53 0.44 3.87
C ASN A 37 17.03 -0.79 4.61
N LYS A 38 17.55 -0.60 5.83
CA LYS A 38 18.03 -1.66 6.71
C LYS A 38 17.28 -1.59 8.03
N GLY A 39 16.77 -2.72 8.52
CA GLY A 39 16.12 -2.80 9.82
C GLY A 39 15.48 -4.15 10.08
N HIS A 40 15.34 -4.53 11.37
CA HIS A 40 14.69 -5.77 11.81
C HIS A 40 15.23 -7.04 11.12
N GLY A 41 16.57 -7.17 11.01
CA GLY A 41 17.19 -8.34 10.36
C GLY A 41 16.99 -8.41 8.84
N ARG A 42 16.60 -7.30 8.21
CA ARG A 42 16.28 -7.23 6.78
C ARG A 42 17.00 -6.07 6.10
N ILE A 43 17.43 -6.31 4.86
CA ILE A 43 17.86 -5.27 3.92
C ILE A 43 16.87 -5.26 2.76
N GLU A 44 16.38 -4.08 2.41
CA GLU A 44 15.49 -3.88 1.28
C GLU A 44 16.06 -2.82 0.35
N LYS A 45 16.37 -3.21 -0.88
CA LYS A 45 16.82 -2.31 -1.96
C LYS A 45 15.67 -2.11 -2.93
N ARG A 46 15.37 -0.87 -3.28
CA ARG A 46 14.36 -0.53 -4.29
C ARG A 46 14.99 0.35 -5.36
N HIS A 47 14.94 -0.09 -6.61
CA HIS A 47 15.21 0.72 -7.78
C HIS A 47 13.89 1.22 -8.32
N VAL A 48 13.71 2.55 -8.32
CA VAL A 48 12.56 3.21 -8.92
C VAL A 48 13.02 3.86 -10.20
N SER A 49 12.55 3.36 -11.32
CA SER A 49 12.87 3.87 -12.66
C SER A 49 11.65 4.53 -13.27
N ILE A 50 11.86 5.60 -14.01
CA ILE A 50 10.82 6.28 -14.78
C ILE A 50 11.09 6.23 -16.27
N CYS A 51 10.02 6.28 -17.05
CA CYS A 51 10.03 6.42 -18.50
C CYS A 51 8.94 7.40 -18.90
N LYS A 52 9.29 8.40 -19.71
CA LYS A 52 8.37 9.40 -20.27
C LYS A 52 8.09 9.16 -21.74
N ASN A 53 8.86 8.32 -22.42
CA ASN A 53 8.48 7.81 -23.74
C ASN A 53 7.26 6.89 -23.61
N LEU A 54 6.16 7.27 -24.26
CA LEU A 54 4.88 6.56 -24.25
C LEU A 54 4.48 6.03 -25.64
N ASP A 55 5.36 6.13 -26.64
CA ASP A 55 5.02 5.86 -28.06
C ASP A 55 4.51 4.43 -28.27
N SER A 56 5.06 3.48 -27.51
CA SER A 56 4.71 2.05 -27.56
C SER A 56 3.62 1.64 -26.56
N ILE A 57 2.95 2.61 -25.92
CA ILE A 57 1.89 2.38 -24.93
C ILE A 57 0.58 2.92 -25.47
N ARG A 58 -0.50 2.12 -25.35
CA ARG A 58 -1.83 2.58 -25.74
C ARG A 58 -2.23 3.87 -25.02
N PRO A 59 -3.04 4.74 -25.65
CA PRO A 59 -3.53 5.95 -25.01
C PRO A 59 -4.22 5.65 -23.68
N TRP A 60 -3.79 6.36 -22.65
CA TRP A 60 -4.40 6.31 -21.33
C TRP A 60 -4.68 7.73 -20.86
N PRO A 61 -5.88 8.02 -20.32
CA PRO A 61 -6.24 9.38 -19.94
C PRO A 61 -5.19 10.04 -19.04
N GLY A 62 -4.67 11.18 -19.48
CA GLY A 62 -3.72 12.00 -18.71
C GLY A 62 -2.39 11.32 -18.41
N LEU A 63 -2.02 10.21 -19.06
CA LEU A 63 -0.76 9.51 -18.80
C LEU A 63 0.44 10.34 -19.23
N THR A 64 1.38 10.55 -18.31
CA THR A 64 2.61 11.30 -18.56
C THR A 64 3.87 10.51 -18.22
N THR A 65 3.77 9.52 -17.32
CA THR A 65 4.96 8.80 -16.83
C THR A 65 4.63 7.36 -16.48
N LEU A 66 5.47 6.45 -16.97
CA LEU A 66 5.54 5.05 -16.54
C LEU A 66 6.57 4.92 -15.44
N ILE A 67 6.31 4.05 -14.47
CA ILE A 67 7.22 3.82 -13.34
C ILE A 67 7.41 2.32 -13.16
N GLN A 68 8.66 1.90 -13.01
CA GLN A 68 9.03 0.56 -12.60
C GLN A 68 9.64 0.60 -11.19
N VAL A 69 9.18 -0.28 -10.31
CA VAL A 69 9.77 -0.48 -8.99
C VAL A 69 10.28 -1.91 -8.88
N LYS A 70 11.60 -2.07 -8.94
CA LYS A 70 12.29 -3.34 -8.66
C LYS A 70 12.72 -3.36 -7.21
N SER A 71 12.15 -4.27 -6.43
CA SER A 71 12.47 -4.45 -5.01
C SER A 71 13.26 -5.75 -4.83
N GLU A 72 14.36 -5.69 -4.09
CA GLU A 72 15.10 -6.84 -3.60
C GLU A 72 15.05 -6.82 -2.08
N ARG A 73 14.60 -7.93 -1.50
CA ARG A 73 14.46 -8.12 -0.07
C ARG A 73 15.40 -9.23 0.36
N GLN A 74 16.36 -8.92 1.22
CA GLN A 74 17.25 -9.88 1.85
C GLN A 74 16.86 -10.04 3.32
N VAL A 75 16.49 -11.25 3.73
CA VAL A 75 16.16 -11.58 5.12
C VAL A 75 17.24 -12.49 5.67
N PHE A 76 17.81 -12.09 6.81
CA PHE A 76 18.82 -12.87 7.51
C PHE A 76 18.11 -13.75 8.54
N THR A 77 18.05 -15.05 8.27
CA THR A 77 17.45 -16.02 9.19
C THR A 77 18.51 -17.04 9.58
N HIS A 78 18.93 -17.02 10.84
CA HIS A 78 20.03 -17.85 11.35
C HIS A 78 21.31 -17.75 10.48
N HIS A 79 21.60 -18.78 9.68
CA HIS A 79 22.76 -18.89 8.80
C HIS A 79 22.44 -18.78 7.30
N VAL A 80 21.18 -18.48 6.95
CA VAL A 80 20.73 -18.41 5.56
C VAL A 80 20.28 -16.99 5.23
N ILE A 81 20.68 -16.52 4.04
CA ILE A 81 20.20 -15.27 3.46
C ILE A 81 19.15 -15.63 2.42
N GLU A 82 17.88 -15.34 2.72
CA GLU A 82 16.80 -15.47 1.75
C GLU A 82 16.69 -14.17 0.95
N VAL A 83 16.83 -14.27 -0.38
CA VAL A 83 16.70 -13.15 -1.30
C VAL A 83 15.41 -13.31 -2.11
N THR A 84 14.51 -12.34 -1.99
CA THR A 84 13.28 -12.27 -2.79
C THR A 84 13.33 -11.04 -3.68
N THR A 85 12.96 -11.17 -4.95
CA THR A 85 12.85 -10.06 -5.90
C THR A 85 11.42 -9.89 -6.38
N GLU A 86 11.00 -8.64 -6.55
CA GLU A 86 9.68 -8.32 -7.07
C GLU A 86 9.74 -7.09 -7.95
N THR A 87 9.09 -7.14 -9.11
CA THR A 87 8.96 -6.00 -10.02
C THR A 87 7.51 -5.57 -10.11
N ARG A 88 7.25 -4.29 -9.88
CA ARG A 88 5.93 -3.66 -10.00
C ARG A 88 5.98 -2.53 -11.01
N TYR A 89 4.88 -2.32 -11.72
CA TYR A 89 4.73 -1.24 -12.68
C TYR A 89 3.59 -0.33 -12.27
N TYR A 90 3.76 0.96 -12.52
CA TYR A 90 2.76 1.99 -12.24
C TYR A 90 2.64 2.94 -13.43
N ILE A 91 1.48 3.55 -13.54
CA ILE A 91 1.19 4.65 -14.47
C ILE A 91 0.82 5.90 -13.68
N SER A 92 1.16 7.07 -14.20
CA SER A 92 0.96 8.34 -13.51
C SER A 92 0.57 9.46 -14.47
N SER A 93 -0.30 10.37 -14.01
CA SER A 93 -0.55 11.66 -14.68
C SER A 93 0.42 12.77 -14.26
N LEU A 94 1.20 12.51 -13.22
CA LEU A 94 2.23 13.41 -12.73
C LEU A 94 3.53 13.21 -13.52
N SER A 95 4.27 14.29 -13.73
CA SER A 95 5.64 14.30 -14.25
C SER A 95 6.60 14.68 -13.12
N LEU A 96 6.98 13.70 -12.31
CA LEU A 96 7.88 13.88 -11.15
C LEU A 96 9.23 13.21 -11.39
N THR A 97 10.18 13.46 -10.49
CA THR A 97 11.45 12.74 -10.45
C THR A 97 11.29 11.30 -9.94
N ALA A 98 12.23 10.43 -10.26
CA ALA A 98 12.25 9.06 -9.76
C ALA A 98 12.28 8.98 -8.23
N GLN A 99 12.95 9.94 -7.56
CA GLN A 99 12.96 10.04 -6.10
C GLN A 99 11.58 10.39 -5.54
N GLU A 100 10.91 11.41 -6.07
CA GLU A 100 9.57 11.79 -5.60
C GLU A 100 8.55 10.66 -5.79
N PHE A 101 8.65 9.91 -6.90
CA PHE A 101 7.84 8.71 -7.07
C PHE A 101 8.17 7.63 -6.04
N ALA A 102 9.45 7.42 -5.72
CA ALA A 102 9.85 6.47 -4.68
C ALA A 102 9.23 6.81 -3.33
N GLU A 103 9.27 8.08 -2.93
CA GLU A 103 8.69 8.59 -1.69
C GLU A 103 7.16 8.45 -1.67
N ARG A 104 6.47 8.87 -2.73
CA ARG A 104 5.00 8.79 -2.84
C ARG A 104 4.50 7.35 -2.84
N ILE A 105 5.11 6.47 -3.64
CA ILE A 105 4.75 5.05 -3.70
C ILE A 105 4.97 4.41 -2.32
N ARG A 106 6.09 4.71 -1.65
CA ARG A 106 6.36 4.20 -0.30
C ARG A 106 5.35 4.71 0.73
N GLY A 107 5.00 5.99 0.69
CA GLY A 107 3.98 6.59 1.54
C GLY A 107 2.64 5.88 1.39
N TYR A 108 2.23 5.60 0.15
CA TYR A 108 1.02 4.86 -0.15
C TYR A 108 1.03 3.44 0.45
N TRP A 109 2.12 2.68 0.29
CA TRP A 109 2.28 1.38 0.93
C TRP A 109 2.19 1.44 2.47
N GLY A 110 2.68 2.52 3.07
CA GLY A 110 2.56 2.77 4.50
C GLY A 110 1.10 2.91 4.95
N VAL A 111 0.26 3.59 4.16
CA VAL A 111 -1.19 3.71 4.43
C VAL A 111 -1.87 2.36 4.25
N GLU A 112 -1.59 1.67 3.14
CA GLU A 112 -2.16 0.36 2.84
C GLU A 112 -1.88 -0.65 3.97
N ASN A 113 -0.61 -0.75 4.39
CA ASN A 113 -0.22 -1.67 5.46
C ASN A 113 -0.79 -1.30 6.84
N LYS A 114 -0.93 0.00 7.14
CA LYS A 114 -1.44 0.45 8.46
C LYS A 114 -2.95 0.36 8.58
N VAL A 115 -3.68 0.38 7.47
CA VAL A 115 -5.15 0.39 7.45
C VAL A 115 -5.68 -0.94 6.93
N HIS A 116 -5.36 -1.31 5.70
CA HIS A 116 -5.96 -2.48 5.03
C HIS A 116 -5.53 -3.79 5.69
N TYR A 117 -4.22 -4.03 5.86
CA TYR A 117 -3.76 -5.25 6.51
C TYR A 117 -4.32 -5.41 7.94
N VAL A 118 -4.43 -4.30 8.68
CA VAL A 118 -5.01 -4.34 10.03
C VAL A 118 -6.50 -4.70 9.97
N ARG A 119 -7.25 -4.15 9.02
CA ARG A 119 -8.67 -4.50 8.85
C ARG A 119 -8.86 -5.96 8.44
N ASP A 120 -8.13 -6.40 7.43
CA ASP A 120 -8.28 -7.71 6.80
C ASP A 120 -7.86 -8.82 7.75
N VAL A 121 -6.70 -8.65 8.40
CA VAL A 121 -6.10 -9.69 9.24
C VAL A 121 -6.41 -9.49 10.72
N THR A 122 -6.16 -8.29 11.27
CA THR A 122 -6.27 -8.05 12.72
C THR A 122 -7.74 -7.97 13.15
N GLN A 123 -8.57 -7.23 12.41
CA GLN A 123 -10.01 -7.13 12.64
C GLN A 123 -10.82 -8.20 11.89
N GLY A 124 -10.16 -9.10 11.16
CA GLY A 124 -10.74 -10.28 10.53
C GLY A 124 -11.78 -9.97 9.45
N GLU A 125 -11.65 -8.86 8.71
CA GLU A 125 -12.57 -8.49 7.63
C GLU A 125 -12.67 -9.59 6.56
N ASP A 126 -11.53 -10.18 6.15
CA ASP A 126 -11.51 -11.27 5.15
C ASP A 126 -12.24 -12.54 5.62
N LYS A 127 -12.26 -12.78 6.94
CA LYS A 127 -12.92 -13.94 7.54
C LYS A 127 -14.42 -13.69 7.80
N SER A 128 -14.89 -12.46 7.61
CA SER A 128 -16.28 -12.08 7.87
C SER A 128 -17.23 -12.72 6.84
N ARG A 129 -18.24 -13.43 7.34
CA ARG A 129 -19.30 -14.05 6.51
C ARG A 129 -20.53 -13.15 6.33
N ILE A 130 -20.48 -11.89 6.77
CA ILE A 130 -21.60 -10.95 6.67
C ILE A 130 -21.87 -10.65 5.18
N ARG A 131 -23.07 -10.97 4.70
CA ARG A 131 -23.51 -10.72 3.31
C ARG A 131 -24.79 -9.90 3.18
N THR A 132 -25.49 -9.64 4.28
CA THR A 132 -26.75 -8.90 4.28
C THR A 132 -26.50 -7.40 4.11
N ASN A 133 -26.96 -6.80 3.01
CA ASN A 133 -26.89 -5.35 2.81
C ASN A 133 -27.82 -4.63 3.82
N PRO A 134 -27.42 -3.52 4.47
CA PRO A 134 -26.17 -2.75 4.31
C PRO A 134 -25.05 -3.08 5.31
N LEU A 135 -25.14 -4.22 6.01
CA LEU A 135 -24.22 -4.57 7.10
C LEU A 135 -22.73 -4.55 6.71
N PRO A 136 -22.29 -4.99 5.52
CA PRO A 136 -20.88 -4.86 5.13
C PRO A 136 -20.38 -3.42 5.20
N LYS A 137 -21.16 -2.43 4.73
CA LYS A 137 -20.79 -1.02 4.75
C LYS A 137 -20.75 -0.47 6.17
N ILE A 138 -21.75 -0.80 6.99
CA ILE A 138 -21.82 -0.38 8.39
C ILE A 138 -20.61 -0.91 9.17
N PHE A 139 -20.26 -2.18 8.97
CA PHE A 139 -19.11 -2.79 9.63
C PHE A 139 -17.78 -2.20 9.16
N THR A 140 -17.65 -1.80 7.89
CA THR A 140 -16.48 -1.05 7.41
C THR A 140 -16.31 0.27 8.16
N ILE A 141 -17.40 1.01 8.36
CA ILE A 141 -17.39 2.27 9.12
C ILE A 141 -16.99 2.00 10.58
N ALA A 142 -17.61 1.01 11.22
CA ALA A 142 -17.31 0.64 12.60
C ALA A 142 -15.84 0.23 12.79
N ARG A 143 -15.28 -0.58 11.88
CA ARG A 143 -13.87 -0.97 11.89
C ARG A 143 -12.92 0.23 11.81
N ASN A 144 -13.20 1.16 10.88
CA ASN A 144 -12.42 2.39 10.73
C ASN A 144 -12.52 3.27 11.99
N PHE A 145 -13.72 3.40 12.56
CA PHE A 145 -13.94 4.15 13.79
C PHE A 145 -13.10 3.58 14.94
N THR A 146 -13.14 2.27 15.14
CA THR A 146 -12.34 1.57 16.16
C THR A 146 -10.82 1.77 15.94
N LEU A 147 -10.34 1.71 14.69
CA LEU A 147 -8.92 1.96 14.40
C LEU A 147 -8.49 3.39 14.72
N ASN A 148 -9.35 4.36 14.45
CA ASN A 148 -9.08 5.76 14.79
C ASN A 148 -9.04 5.94 16.31
N LEU A 149 -9.95 5.31 17.05
CA LEU A 149 -9.91 5.32 18.52
C LEU A 149 -8.63 4.70 19.08
N TYR A 150 -8.17 3.56 18.54
CA TYR A 150 -6.90 2.97 18.96
C TYR A 150 -5.71 3.91 18.73
N ARG A 151 -5.71 4.64 17.60
CA ARG A 151 -4.66 5.61 17.29
C ARG A 151 -4.72 6.85 18.18
N ASP A 152 -5.92 7.34 18.49
CA ASP A 152 -6.15 8.45 19.42
C ASP A 152 -5.58 8.13 20.81
N GLN A 153 -5.74 6.88 21.25
CA GLN A 153 -5.15 6.37 22.49
C GLN A 153 -3.66 5.98 22.37
N MET A 154 -2.98 6.45 21.31
CA MET A 154 -1.54 6.30 21.07
C MET A 154 -1.05 4.85 20.95
N PHE A 155 -1.95 3.89 20.70
CA PHE A 155 -1.52 2.50 20.45
C PHE A 155 -0.74 2.40 19.14
N LYS A 156 0.49 1.89 19.23
CA LYS A 156 1.36 1.63 18.06
C LYS A 156 1.11 0.26 17.42
N ASN A 157 0.59 -0.70 18.20
CA ASN A 157 0.30 -2.07 17.75
C ASN A 157 -1.21 -2.34 17.85
N MET A 158 -1.88 -2.43 16.70
CA MET A 158 -3.33 -2.58 16.63
C MET A 158 -3.81 -3.97 17.11
N ALA A 159 -2.98 -5.01 16.96
CA ALA A 159 -3.30 -6.34 17.46
C ALA A 159 -3.24 -6.39 19.00
N GLN A 160 -2.30 -5.65 19.59
CA GLN A 160 -2.24 -5.48 21.04
C GLN A 160 -3.44 -4.66 21.54
N ALA A 161 -3.76 -3.54 20.88
CA ALA A 161 -4.92 -2.72 21.21
C ALA A 161 -6.21 -3.54 21.18
N GLN A 162 -6.45 -4.31 20.11
CA GLN A 162 -7.61 -5.17 20.01
C GLN A 162 -7.69 -6.22 21.13
N ARG A 163 -6.57 -6.84 21.53
CA ARG A 163 -6.55 -7.78 22.66
C ARG A 163 -6.87 -7.10 24.00
N LEU A 164 -6.35 -5.91 24.25
CA LEU A 164 -6.64 -5.17 25.48
C LEU A 164 -8.11 -4.72 25.54
N CYS A 165 -8.68 -4.39 24.38
CA CYS A 165 -10.06 -3.93 24.27
C CYS A 165 -11.07 -5.08 24.17
N SER A 166 -10.64 -6.30 23.80
CA SER A 166 -11.51 -7.47 23.69
C SER A 166 -11.90 -8.07 25.04
N PHE A 167 -11.18 -7.75 26.12
CA PHE A 167 -11.35 -8.38 27.43
C PHE A 167 -11.78 -7.43 28.56
N GLY A 168 -11.96 -6.14 28.31
CA GLY A 168 -12.24 -5.16 29.37
C GLY A 168 -13.39 -4.23 29.04
N LEU A 169 -14.52 -4.39 29.74
CA LEU A 169 -15.64 -3.44 29.72
C LEU A 169 -15.19 -2.05 30.19
N ASP A 170 -14.24 -1.98 31.14
CA ASP A 170 -13.63 -0.73 31.61
C ASP A 170 -12.71 -0.10 30.55
N THR A 171 -11.96 -0.91 29.79
CA THR A 171 -11.15 -0.43 28.65
C THR A 171 -12.04 0.14 27.55
N LEU A 172 -13.18 -0.50 27.27
CA LEU A 172 -14.19 0.02 26.34
C LEU A 172 -14.80 1.34 26.85
N LYS A 173 -15.18 1.44 28.14
CA LYS A 173 -15.67 2.70 28.73
C LYS A 173 -14.66 3.84 28.60
N GLN A 174 -13.38 3.56 28.82
CA GLN A 174 -12.30 4.54 28.69
C GLN A 174 -12.09 4.99 27.23
N LEU A 175 -12.12 4.05 26.27
CA LEU A 175 -11.99 4.32 24.83
C LEU A 175 -13.18 5.10 24.24
N PHE A 176 -14.39 4.77 24.68
CA PHE A 176 -15.61 5.45 24.23
C PHE A 176 -15.96 6.68 25.08
N ARG A 177 -15.14 7.00 26.10
CA ARG A 177 -15.39 8.07 27.08
C ARG A 177 -16.80 8.00 27.69
N MET A 178 -17.32 6.78 27.85
CA MET A 178 -18.63 6.54 28.45
C MET A 178 -18.47 6.63 29.97
N LYS A 179 -19.20 7.54 30.60
CA LYS A 179 -19.32 7.58 32.07
C LYS A 179 -20.08 6.36 32.58
#